data_AF-A0A2D4R0M9-F1
#
_entry.id   AF-A0A2D4R0M9-F1
#
_cell.length_a   1.000
_cell.length_b   1.000
_cell.length_c   1.000
_cell.angle_alpha   90.00
_cell.angle_beta   90.00
_cell.angle_gamma   90.00
#
_symmetry.space_group_name_H-M   'P 1'
#
loop_
_entity.id
_entity.type
_entity.pdbx_description
1 polymer ?
#
loop_
_entity_poly.entity_id
_entity_poly.type
_entity_poly.pdbx_seq_one_letter_code
_entity_poly.pdbx_strand_id
1 'polypeptide(L)'
;MTTKKPTTRIRKTTVKSTSSKPKTVAVKKKEIPPNPMVHELLEAVDSERTKAKKVSLLKQHGDNAIKSMFIWNFDETVVSMLPSGDVPYQPVDSTQITNLGAGVANRSTIRNKADTFYNFVKGGNNGLNKVKRETMFIGLLESLHPSEADILILVKDKQLGTKYKVTRELVSEAYPDIQWGGRS
;
A
#
# COMPACT_ATOMS: atom_id res chain seq x y z
N MET A 1 59.27 -52.13 31.27
CA MET A 1 57.81 -52.06 31.15
C MET A 1 57.36 -50.61 31.29
N THR A 2 56.18 -50.30 30.75
CA THR A 2 55.42 -49.02 30.74
C THR A 2 55.84 -47.95 29.74
N THR A 3 55.16 -48.03 28.59
CA THR A 3 54.99 -47.06 27.51
C THR A 3 54.11 -45.87 27.94
N LYS A 4 54.43 -44.65 27.48
CA LYS A 4 53.48 -43.52 27.46
C LYS A 4 53.36 -42.98 26.03
N LYS A 5 52.09 -42.88 25.61
CA LYS A 5 51.56 -42.71 24.26
C LYS A 5 51.62 -41.22 23.84
N PRO A 6 52.00 -40.86 22.60
CA PRO A 6 51.96 -39.47 22.14
C PRO A 6 50.52 -39.08 21.73
N THR A 7 50.03 -37.96 22.26
CA THR A 7 48.73 -37.37 21.91
C THR A 7 48.87 -36.51 20.65
N THR A 8 48.23 -36.93 19.56
CA THR A 8 48.21 -36.24 18.27
C THR A 8 47.25 -35.04 18.31
N ARG A 9 47.79 -33.82 18.20
CA ARG A 9 47.01 -32.58 18.08
C ARG A 9 46.49 -32.42 16.65
N ILE A 10 45.21 -32.69 16.44
CA ILE A 10 44.54 -32.51 15.15
C ILE A 10 44.46 -31.00 14.82
N ARG A 11 45.12 -30.62 13.72
CA ARG A 11 45.14 -29.25 13.19
C ARG A 11 43.85 -29.02 12.41
N LYS A 12 42.91 -28.25 12.97
CA LYS A 12 41.70 -27.80 12.25
C LYS A 12 42.11 -26.94 11.06
N THR A 13 41.89 -27.47 9.85
CA THR A 13 41.98 -26.73 8.59
C THR A 13 40.84 -25.70 8.53
N THR A 14 41.20 -24.43 8.52
CA THR A 14 40.27 -23.33 8.27
C THR A 14 39.94 -23.34 6.78
N VAL A 15 38.75 -23.83 6.42
CA VAL A 15 38.25 -23.74 5.04
C VAL A 15 37.90 -22.27 4.78
N LYS A 16 38.68 -21.63 3.90
CA LYS A 16 38.47 -20.26 3.46
C LYS A 16 37.19 -20.23 2.60
N SER A 17 36.07 -19.84 3.20
CA SER A 17 34.81 -19.68 2.48
C SER A 17 34.96 -18.57 1.45
N THR A 18 34.96 -18.94 0.17
CA THR A 18 34.85 -18.00 -0.94
C THR A 18 33.49 -17.31 -0.83
N SER A 19 33.51 -16.02 -0.44
CA SER A 19 32.35 -15.13 -0.49
C SER A 19 31.84 -15.08 -1.93
N SER A 20 30.75 -15.79 -2.21
CA SER A 20 30.00 -15.63 -3.45
C SER A 20 29.32 -14.27 -3.39
N LYS A 21 29.71 -13.34 -4.29
CA LYS A 21 28.98 -12.08 -4.51
C LYS A 21 27.50 -12.40 -4.69
N PRO A 22 26.58 -11.72 -4.00
CA PRO A 22 25.15 -11.97 -4.16
C PRO A 22 24.77 -11.74 -5.62
N LYS A 23 24.15 -12.75 -6.25
CA LYS A 23 23.59 -12.65 -7.60
C LYS A 23 22.60 -11.48 -7.62
N THR A 24 22.91 -10.46 -8.40
CA THR A 24 22.01 -9.36 -8.72
C THR A 24 20.84 -9.94 -9.51
N VAL A 25 19.78 -10.36 -8.82
CA VAL A 25 18.52 -10.70 -9.49
C VAL A 25 17.98 -9.38 -10.03
N ALA A 26 18.11 -9.18 -11.33
CA ALA A 26 17.53 -8.04 -12.03
C ALA A 26 16.02 -8.05 -11.78
N VAL A 27 15.55 -7.13 -10.93
CA VAL A 27 14.13 -6.90 -10.73
C VAL A 27 13.61 -6.37 -12.07
N LYS A 28 12.69 -7.10 -12.70
CA LYS A 28 11.95 -6.59 -13.86
C LYS A 28 11.27 -5.30 -13.42
N LYS A 29 11.73 -4.16 -13.93
CA LYS A 29 11.13 -2.86 -13.68
C LYS A 29 9.74 -2.90 -14.30
N LYS A 30 8.68 -2.90 -13.47
CA LYS A 30 7.30 -2.79 -13.97
C LYS A 30 7.18 -1.42 -14.63
N GLU A 31 6.92 -1.38 -15.92
CA GLU A 31 6.70 -0.13 -16.64
C GLU A 31 5.30 0.37 -16.27
N ILE A 32 5.24 1.62 -15.84
CA ILE A 32 4.04 2.26 -15.32
C ILE A 32 3.67 3.39 -16.28
N PRO A 33 2.39 3.56 -16.65
CA PRO A 33 1.97 4.71 -17.44
C PRO A 33 2.28 6.04 -16.72
N PRO A 34 2.30 7.20 -17.43
CA PRO A 34 2.59 8.50 -16.81
C PRO A 34 1.67 8.83 -15.64
N ASN A 35 0.38 8.51 -15.75
CA ASN A 35 -0.61 8.66 -14.69
C ASN A 35 -1.19 7.29 -14.31
N PRO A 36 -0.54 6.56 -13.38
CA PRO A 36 -1.02 5.26 -12.95
C PRO A 36 -2.18 5.35 -11.98
N MET A 37 -2.96 4.27 -11.98
CA MET A 37 -3.91 4.01 -10.90
C MET A 37 -3.15 3.71 -9.60
N VAL A 38 -3.82 3.88 -8.46
CA VAL A 38 -3.15 3.75 -7.17
C VAL A 38 -2.67 2.33 -6.93
N HIS A 39 -3.44 1.33 -7.37
CA HIS A 39 -3.02 -0.08 -7.26
C HIS A 39 -1.74 -0.39 -8.06
N GLU A 40 -1.62 0.13 -9.28
CA GLU A 40 -0.42 -0.06 -10.11
C GLU A 40 0.81 0.58 -9.48
N LEU A 41 0.64 1.79 -8.91
CA LEU A 41 1.70 2.48 -8.18
C LEU A 41 2.14 1.67 -6.97
N LEU A 42 1.20 1.19 -6.14
CA LEU A 42 1.51 0.42 -4.95
C LEU A 42 2.17 -0.92 -5.29
N GLU A 43 1.72 -1.60 -6.35
CA GLU A 43 2.35 -2.82 -6.84
C GLU A 43 3.78 -2.58 -7.33
N ALA A 44 4.02 -1.49 -8.06
CA ALA A 44 5.37 -1.14 -8.49
C ALA A 44 6.28 -0.81 -7.30
N VAL A 45 5.77 -0.06 -6.32
CA VAL A 45 6.49 0.24 -5.08
C VAL A 45 6.75 -1.04 -4.27
N ASP A 46 5.83 -1.99 -4.24
CA ASP A 46 6.01 -3.28 -3.57
C ASP A 46 7.09 -4.13 -4.26
N SER A 47 7.10 -4.14 -5.59
CA SER A 47 8.03 -4.91 -6.42
C SER A 47 9.49 -4.45 -6.30
N GLU A 48 9.71 -3.17 -5.97
CA GLU A 48 11.04 -2.60 -5.84
C GLU A 48 11.73 -3.04 -4.54
N ARG A 49 13.04 -3.26 -4.58
CA ARG A 49 13.80 -3.78 -3.42
C ARG A 49 14.39 -2.69 -2.57
N THR A 50 14.74 -1.56 -3.17
CA THR A 50 15.47 -0.50 -2.49
C THR A 50 14.55 0.62 -2.03
N LYS A 51 14.70 1.06 -0.78
CA LYS A 51 13.92 2.18 -0.21
C LYS A 51 14.00 3.43 -1.08
N ALA A 52 15.20 3.78 -1.56
CA ALA A 52 15.43 4.95 -2.40
C ALA A 52 14.58 4.95 -3.68
N LYS A 53 14.49 3.81 -4.38
CA LYS A 53 13.68 3.70 -5.60
C LYS A 53 12.18 3.68 -5.30
N LYS A 54 11.75 3.07 -4.19
CA LYS A 54 10.36 3.16 -3.72
C LYS A 54 9.94 4.62 -3.49
N VAL A 55 10.77 5.37 -2.78
CA VAL A 55 10.57 6.81 -2.52
C VAL A 55 10.54 7.59 -3.83
N SER A 56 11.44 7.28 -4.77
CA SER A 56 11.45 7.90 -6.11
C SER A 56 10.15 7.66 -6.88
N LEU A 57 9.61 6.43 -6.88
CA LEU A 57 8.35 6.10 -7.55
C LEU A 57 7.17 6.85 -6.94
N LEU A 58 7.09 6.91 -5.60
CA LEU A 58 6.06 7.66 -4.91
C LEU A 58 6.15 9.16 -5.24
N LYS A 59 7.35 9.75 -5.24
CA LYS A 59 7.53 11.16 -5.62
C LYS A 59 7.11 11.43 -7.06
N GLN A 60 7.44 10.53 -7.99
CA GLN A 60 7.17 10.71 -9.42
C GLN A 60 5.67 10.69 -9.75
N HIS A 61 4.89 9.82 -9.10
CA HIS A 61 3.46 9.65 -9.39
C HIS A 61 2.56 10.12 -8.23
N GLY A 62 3.14 10.87 -7.30
CA GLY A 62 2.48 11.38 -6.11
C GLY A 62 1.47 12.47 -6.43
N ASP A 63 0.38 12.47 -5.67
CA ASP A 63 -0.74 13.41 -5.81
C ASP A 63 -1.42 13.57 -4.45
N ASN A 64 -2.16 14.65 -4.27
CA ASN A 64 -2.91 14.94 -3.05
C ASN A 64 -3.89 13.82 -2.70
N ALA A 65 -4.51 13.19 -3.69
CA ALA A 65 -5.39 12.05 -3.45
C ALA A 65 -4.66 10.85 -2.81
N ILE A 66 -3.46 10.54 -3.30
CA ILE A 66 -2.62 9.47 -2.74
C ILE A 66 -2.15 9.86 -1.33
N LYS A 67 -1.77 11.12 -1.11
CA LYS A 67 -1.40 11.61 0.22
C LYS A 67 -2.56 11.48 1.19
N SER A 68 -3.78 11.86 0.80
CA SER A 68 -4.99 11.69 1.62
C SER A 68 -5.25 10.22 1.98
N MET A 69 -5.09 9.30 1.03
CA MET A 69 -5.17 7.86 1.29
C MET A 69 -4.11 7.41 2.30
N PHE A 70 -2.86 7.85 2.14
CA PHE A 70 -1.79 7.50 3.08
C PHE A 70 -1.99 8.10 4.47
N ILE A 71 -2.50 9.33 4.57
CA ILE A 71 -2.88 9.94 5.85
C ILE A 71 -3.98 9.10 6.49
N TRP A 72 -5.02 8.74 5.73
CA TRP A 72 -6.08 7.89 6.24
C TRP A 72 -5.56 6.53 6.71
N ASN A 73 -4.55 5.93 6.07
CA ASN A 73 -4.00 4.65 6.52
C ASN A 73 -2.96 4.73 7.65
N PHE A 74 -2.05 5.72 7.64
CA PHE A 74 -0.86 5.72 8.51
C PHE A 74 -0.92 6.74 9.65
N ASP A 75 -1.83 7.71 9.60
CA ASP A 75 -2.02 8.63 10.70
C ASP A 75 -2.88 7.97 11.79
N GLU A 76 -2.28 7.69 12.94
CA GLU A 76 -2.96 7.07 14.10
C GLU A 76 -4.09 7.95 14.66
N THR A 77 -4.02 9.26 14.46
CA THR A 77 -5.06 10.18 14.95
C THR A 77 -6.31 10.17 14.06
N VAL A 78 -6.22 9.66 12.82
CA VAL A 78 -7.40 9.57 11.95
C VAL A 78 -8.21 8.33 12.33
N VAL A 79 -9.40 8.54 12.88
CA VAL A 79 -10.31 7.45 13.27
C VAL A 79 -11.33 7.20 12.16
N SER A 80 -11.39 5.96 11.67
CA SER A 80 -12.41 5.53 10.70
C SER A 80 -13.78 5.40 11.39
N MET A 81 -14.82 5.92 10.75
CA MET A 81 -16.22 5.84 11.20
C MET A 81 -16.98 4.71 10.50
N LEU A 82 -16.25 3.80 9.84
CA LEU A 82 -16.75 2.62 9.16
C LEU A 82 -16.53 1.38 10.05
N PRO A 83 -17.34 0.31 9.90
CA PRO A 83 -17.07 -0.97 10.53
C PRO A 83 -15.75 -1.57 10.02
N SER A 84 -15.01 -2.23 10.91
CA SER A 84 -13.78 -2.94 10.56
C SER A 84 -14.07 -4.28 9.88
N GLY A 85 -13.12 -4.76 9.08
CA GLY A 85 -13.23 -6.04 8.37
C GLY A 85 -13.78 -5.91 6.95
N ASP A 86 -14.15 -7.04 6.38
CA ASP A 86 -14.60 -7.13 5.00
C ASP A 86 -15.90 -6.35 4.77
N VAL A 87 -16.04 -5.77 3.59
CA VAL A 87 -17.22 -5.03 3.18
C VAL A 87 -17.87 -5.78 2.02
N PRO A 88 -19.14 -6.20 2.14
CA PRO A 88 -19.86 -6.79 1.01
C PRO A 88 -20.18 -5.69 0.00
N TYR A 89 -19.69 -5.84 -1.23
CA TYR A 89 -19.97 -4.95 -2.35
C TYR A 89 -20.01 -5.75 -3.67
N GLN A 90 -20.65 -5.21 -4.69
CA GLN A 90 -20.59 -5.79 -6.04
C GLN A 90 -19.42 -5.17 -6.82
N PRO A 91 -18.33 -5.90 -7.07
CA PRO A 91 -17.19 -5.35 -7.80
C PRO A 91 -17.59 -5.04 -9.24
N VAL A 92 -17.06 -3.94 -9.77
CA VAL A 92 -17.31 -3.58 -11.16
C VAL A 92 -16.60 -4.57 -12.08
N ASP A 93 -17.32 -5.08 -13.07
CA ASP A 93 -16.75 -5.97 -14.09
C ASP A 93 -15.60 -5.26 -14.82
N SER A 94 -14.41 -5.86 -14.80
CA SER A 94 -13.20 -5.33 -15.44
C SER A 94 -13.27 -5.38 -16.97
N THR A 95 -14.16 -6.19 -17.55
CA THR A 95 -14.33 -6.28 -19.01
C THR A 95 -15.13 -5.11 -19.60
N GLN A 96 -15.92 -4.41 -18.78
CA GLN A 96 -16.76 -3.28 -19.17
C GLN A 96 -16.05 -1.92 -19.04
N ILE A 97 -14.71 -1.90 -18.98
CA ILE A 97 -13.89 -0.69 -18.75
C ILE A 97 -13.88 0.26 -19.96
N THR A 98 -14.29 -0.18 -21.15
CA THR A 98 -14.07 0.57 -22.41
C THR A 98 -15.25 1.39 -22.93
N ASN A 99 -16.44 1.32 -22.33
CA ASN A 99 -17.63 1.95 -22.92
C ASN A 99 -18.08 3.20 -22.16
N LEU A 100 -17.42 4.33 -22.44
CA LEU A 100 -17.73 5.66 -21.91
C LEU A 100 -19.04 6.29 -22.44
N GLY A 101 -20.00 5.48 -22.91
CA GLY A 101 -21.22 5.97 -23.55
C GLY A 101 -22.48 5.13 -23.34
N ALA A 102 -22.42 4.02 -22.60
CA ALA A 102 -23.52 3.06 -22.53
C ALA A 102 -24.12 2.93 -21.12
N GLY A 103 -24.50 4.03 -20.47
CA GLY A 103 -25.24 3.99 -19.19
C GLY A 103 -24.59 3.17 -18.05
N VAL A 104 -23.30 2.84 -18.20
CA VAL A 104 -22.54 2.01 -17.27
C VAL A 104 -22.34 2.84 -16.00
N ALA A 105 -22.57 2.22 -14.84
CA ALA A 105 -22.38 2.81 -13.52
C ALA A 105 -21.14 3.70 -13.47
N ASN A 106 -21.26 4.91 -12.92
CA ASN A 106 -20.21 5.94 -12.88
C ASN A 106 -18.87 5.38 -12.36
N ARG A 107 -18.01 4.89 -13.26
CA ARG A 107 -16.70 4.33 -12.92
C ARG A 107 -15.74 5.46 -12.52
N SER A 108 -14.97 5.25 -11.48
CA SER A 108 -14.05 6.26 -10.94
C SER A 108 -12.74 5.62 -10.46
N THR A 109 -11.86 6.46 -9.92
CA THR A 109 -10.58 6.04 -9.35
C THR A 109 -10.43 6.60 -7.94
N ILE A 110 -9.52 6.04 -7.14
CA ILE A 110 -9.17 6.63 -5.83
C ILE A 110 -8.78 8.09 -5.98
N ARG A 111 -8.05 8.43 -7.05
CA ARG A 111 -7.62 9.80 -7.35
C ARG A 111 -8.82 10.74 -7.46
N ASN A 112 -9.85 10.34 -8.19
CA ASN A 112 -11.04 11.15 -8.43
C ASN A 112 -12.01 11.20 -7.24
N LYS A 113 -11.88 10.29 -6.27
CA LYS A 113 -12.81 10.15 -5.14
C LYS A 113 -12.19 10.50 -3.78
N ALA A 114 -10.93 10.91 -3.74
CA ALA A 114 -10.26 11.25 -2.48
C ALA A 114 -10.90 12.45 -1.76
N ASP A 115 -11.58 13.33 -2.50
CA ASP A 115 -12.41 14.40 -1.98
C ASP A 115 -13.57 13.91 -1.11
N THR A 116 -14.00 12.64 -1.26
CA THR A 116 -15.08 12.05 -0.45
C THR A 116 -14.61 11.43 0.85
N PHE A 117 -13.29 11.26 1.08
CA PHE A 117 -12.77 10.51 2.23
C PHE A 117 -13.12 11.13 3.59
N TYR A 118 -13.31 12.46 3.65
CA TYR A 118 -13.73 13.14 4.87
C TYR A 118 -15.09 12.64 5.41
N ASN A 119 -15.93 12.02 4.56
CA ASN A 119 -17.19 11.43 4.99
C ASN A 119 -16.99 10.19 5.87
N PHE A 120 -15.84 9.52 5.77
CA PHE A 120 -15.58 8.22 6.42
C PHE A 120 -14.71 8.33 7.67
N VAL A 121 -14.23 9.53 8.02
CA VAL A 121 -13.37 9.76 9.18
C VAL A 121 -14.07 10.61 10.25
N LYS A 122 -13.66 10.44 11.50
CA LYS A 122 -14.13 11.26 12.63
C LYS A 122 -13.65 12.71 12.43
N GLY A 123 -14.51 13.69 12.73
CA GLY A 123 -14.17 15.11 12.58
C GLY A 123 -14.27 15.65 11.16
N GLY A 124 -14.53 14.80 10.15
CA GLY A 124 -14.87 15.22 8.80
C GLY A 124 -16.35 15.59 8.67
N ASN A 125 -17.18 14.70 8.12
CA ASN A 125 -18.62 14.95 8.00
C ASN A 125 -19.42 14.37 9.19
N ASN A 126 -19.55 15.14 10.27
CA ASN A 126 -20.27 14.69 11.47
C ASN A 126 -21.80 14.61 11.30
N GLY A 127 -22.37 15.18 10.23
CA GLY A 127 -23.81 15.12 9.95
C GLY A 127 -24.29 13.76 9.41
N LEU A 128 -23.36 12.87 9.00
CA LEU A 128 -23.71 11.55 8.48
C LEU A 128 -23.79 10.51 9.59
N ASN A 129 -24.94 9.83 9.66
CA ASN A 129 -25.12 8.66 10.51
C ASN A 129 -24.35 7.44 9.96
N LYS A 130 -24.19 6.41 10.80
CA LYS A 130 -23.41 5.21 10.48
C LYS A 130 -23.90 4.50 9.20
N VAL A 131 -25.22 4.30 9.07
CA VAL A 131 -25.83 3.62 7.91
C VAL A 131 -25.52 4.37 6.61
N LYS A 132 -25.68 5.69 6.57
CA LYS A 132 -25.38 6.50 5.38
C LYS A 132 -23.90 6.43 5.00
N ARG A 133 -22.99 6.44 5.98
CA ARG A 133 -21.55 6.29 5.71
C ARG A 133 -21.23 4.94 5.09
N GLU A 134 -21.81 3.86 5.62
CA GLU A 134 -21.65 2.51 5.08
C GLU A 134 -22.20 2.42 3.64
N THR A 135 -23.41 2.93 3.39
CA THR A 135 -23.98 2.98 2.03
C THR A 135 -23.12 3.79 1.06
N MET A 136 -22.63 4.95 1.47
CA MET A 136 -21.73 5.77 0.65
C MET A 136 -20.40 5.07 0.38
N PHE A 137 -19.86 4.35 1.36
CA PHE A 137 -18.62 3.62 1.20
C PHE A 137 -18.80 2.44 0.23
N ILE A 138 -19.89 1.68 0.36
CA ILE A 138 -20.22 0.61 -0.59
C ILE A 138 -20.34 1.18 -2.01
N GLY A 139 -21.11 2.25 -2.21
CA GLY A 139 -21.24 2.88 -3.53
C GLY A 139 -19.93 3.44 -4.09
N LEU A 140 -19.00 3.86 -3.21
CA LEU A 140 -17.64 4.19 -3.61
C LEU A 140 -16.89 2.94 -4.12
N LEU A 141 -16.89 1.84 -3.36
CA LEU A 141 -16.24 0.58 -3.78
C LEU A 141 -16.80 0.06 -5.11
N GLU A 142 -18.12 0.10 -5.28
CA GLU A 142 -18.84 -0.28 -6.51
C GLU A 142 -18.61 0.68 -7.68
N SER A 143 -17.92 1.80 -7.47
CA SER A 143 -17.49 2.71 -8.55
C SER A 143 -16.03 2.51 -8.95
N LEU A 144 -15.23 1.88 -8.09
CA LEU A 144 -13.78 1.76 -8.26
C LEU A 144 -13.39 0.49 -9.04
N HIS A 145 -12.18 0.49 -9.57
CA HIS A 145 -11.55 -0.75 -10.03
C HIS A 145 -11.41 -1.72 -8.84
N PRO A 146 -11.66 -3.05 -9.01
CA PRO A 146 -11.61 -4.00 -7.89
C PRO A 146 -10.33 -3.93 -7.06
N SER A 147 -9.16 -3.81 -7.70
CA SER A 147 -7.88 -3.66 -6.98
C SER A 147 -7.78 -2.35 -6.18
N GLU A 148 -8.47 -1.28 -6.59
CA GLU A 148 -8.54 -0.03 -5.82
C GLU A 148 -9.58 -0.11 -4.68
N ALA A 149 -10.69 -0.82 -4.88
CA ALA A 149 -11.65 -1.09 -3.82
C ALA A 149 -11.00 -1.87 -2.67
N ASP A 150 -10.22 -2.92 -2.97
CA ASP A 150 -9.43 -3.67 -1.98
C ASP A 150 -8.50 -2.76 -1.17
N ILE A 151 -7.87 -1.78 -1.82
CA ILE A 151 -6.98 -0.82 -1.15
C ILE A 151 -7.75 0.00 -0.13
N LEU A 152 -8.96 0.49 -0.46
CA LEU A 152 -9.75 1.27 0.48
C LEU A 152 -10.24 0.46 1.68
N ILE A 153 -10.57 -0.83 1.48
CA ILE A 153 -10.92 -1.74 2.57
C ILE A 153 -9.74 -1.89 3.54
N LEU A 154 -8.51 -2.04 3.02
CA LEU A 154 -7.32 -2.07 3.86
C LEU A 154 -7.03 -0.73 4.54
N VAL A 155 -7.21 0.38 3.83
CA VAL A 155 -6.92 1.74 4.33
C VAL A 155 -7.82 2.11 5.50
N LYS A 156 -9.14 1.82 5.42
CA LYS A 156 -10.07 2.13 6.52
C LYS A 156 -9.70 1.41 7.82
N ASP A 157 -9.03 0.26 7.70
CA ASP A 157 -8.62 -0.60 8.82
C ASP A 157 -7.14 -0.43 9.19
N LYS A 158 -6.43 0.53 8.57
CA LYS A 158 -4.99 0.80 8.79
C LYS A 158 -4.08 -0.36 8.39
N GLN A 159 -4.52 -1.20 7.46
CA GLN A 159 -3.88 -2.45 7.08
C GLN A 159 -3.19 -2.39 5.71
N LEU A 160 -2.98 -1.22 5.11
CA LEU A 160 -2.32 -1.15 3.79
C LEU A 160 -0.95 -1.84 3.74
N GLY A 161 -0.22 -1.78 4.86
CA GLY A 161 1.10 -2.39 5.03
C GLY A 161 1.10 -3.94 5.05
N THR A 162 -0.06 -4.58 5.20
CA THR A 162 -0.17 -6.05 5.20
C THR A 162 -0.11 -6.62 3.79
N LYS A 163 -0.66 -5.90 2.80
CA LYS A 163 -0.68 -6.28 1.38
C LYS A 163 0.49 -5.69 0.59
N TYR A 164 0.87 -4.45 0.89
CA TYR A 164 1.96 -3.74 0.18
C TYR A 164 3.09 -3.40 1.15
N LYS A 165 4.35 -3.61 0.76
CA LYS A 165 5.55 -3.23 1.54
C LYS A 165 5.79 -1.72 1.50
N VAL A 166 4.82 -0.98 2.01
CA VAL A 166 4.80 0.48 2.20
C VAL A 166 4.61 0.75 3.69
N THR A 167 5.46 1.61 4.24
CA THR A 167 5.45 1.98 5.66
C THR A 167 5.27 3.48 5.81
N ARG A 168 4.82 3.92 6.99
CA ARG A 168 4.73 5.35 7.34
C ARG A 168 6.05 6.09 7.14
N GLU A 169 7.17 5.46 7.50
CA GLU A 169 8.52 6.03 7.31
C GLU A 169 8.81 6.31 5.83
N LEU A 170 8.48 5.34 4.97
CA LEU A 170 8.70 5.45 3.54
C LEU A 170 7.83 6.56 2.92
N VAL A 171 6.58 6.67 3.36
CA VAL A 171 5.66 7.74 2.94
C VAL A 171 6.14 9.10 3.45
N SER A 172 6.63 9.20 4.69
CA SER A 172 7.12 10.46 5.27
C SER A 172 8.36 10.98 4.54
N GLU A 173 9.23 10.07 4.09
CA GLU A 173 10.40 10.43 3.26
C GLU A 173 10.00 10.84 1.83
N ALA A 174 8.93 10.23 1.29
CA ALA A 174 8.38 10.58 -0.01
C ALA A 174 7.67 11.94 -0.01
N TYR A 175 6.90 12.22 1.04
CA TYR A 175 6.04 13.39 1.16
C TYR A 175 6.27 14.10 2.50
N PRO A 176 7.39 14.84 2.64
CA PRO A 176 7.72 15.55 3.88
C PRO A 176 6.76 16.71 4.19
N ASP A 177 5.91 17.09 3.24
CA ASP A 177 4.87 18.10 3.40
C ASP A 177 3.63 17.58 4.16
N ILE A 178 3.48 16.25 4.29
CA ILE A 178 2.40 15.67 5.10
C ILE A 178 2.61 16.03 6.56
N GLN A 179 1.66 16.78 7.12
CA GLN A 179 1.54 16.96 8.55
C GLN A 179 0.89 15.71 9.15
N TRP A 180 1.43 15.16 10.23
CA TRP A 180 0.88 13.99 10.91
C TRP A 180 0.24 14.39 12.23
N GLY A 181 -0.87 13.77 12.60
CA GLY A 181 -1.58 14.03 13.85
C GLY A 181 -2.63 15.15 13.76
N GLY A 182 -3.38 15.33 14.86
CA GLY A 182 -4.30 16.46 15.04
C GLY A 182 -5.60 16.40 14.23
N ARG A 183 -6.09 15.19 13.90
CA ARG A 183 -7.24 15.01 12.99
C ARG A 183 -8.48 14.37 13.63
N SER A 184 -8.60 14.30 14.96
CA SER A 184 -9.73 13.67 15.68
C SER A 184 -10.19 14.37 16.94
#